data_AF-A0A971ENJ9-F1
#
_entry.id   AF-A0A971ENJ9-F1
#
_cell.length_a   1.000
_cell.length_b   1.000
_cell.length_c   1.000
_cell.angle_alpha   90.00
_cell.angle_beta   90.00
_cell.angle_gamma   90.00
#
_symmetry.space_group_name_H-M   'P 1'
#
loop_
_entity.id
_entity.type
_entity.pdbx_description
1 polymer ?
#
loop_
_entity_poly.entity_id
_entity_poly.type
_entity_poly.pdbx_seq_one_letter_code
_entity_poly.pdbx_strand_id
1 'polypeptide(L)'
;MTEFEELALKKITKDYLIDCIFNELNVVTGRYGISNAEISKTIGWDPSGFNQKNNRNVDLRITTFIKIFVAIKQIIATHEAEWGLDDFGPTQIGLNDLITQQEIDIGGLLLHISAAAEGKCEFLKGTEYVQTYLNMKPFVLIGKKNNKFSEREVDVYVKYYKIAVATN
;
A
#
# COMPACT_ATOMS: atom_id res chain seq x y z
N MET A 1 -24.17 6.85 3.56
CA MET A 1 -23.31 6.26 2.50
C MET A 1 -24.14 5.21 1.77
N THR A 2 -24.03 5.10 0.45
CA THR A 2 -24.68 4.01 -0.31
C THR A 2 -23.74 2.81 -0.46
N GLU A 3 -24.26 1.63 -0.81
CA GLU A 3 -23.45 0.43 -1.07
C GLU A 3 -22.40 0.68 -2.16
N PHE A 4 -22.78 1.38 -3.23
CA PHE A 4 -21.83 1.75 -4.29
C PHE A 4 -20.73 2.69 -3.77
N GLU A 5 -21.07 3.67 -2.94
CA GLU A 5 -20.10 4.58 -2.35
C GLU A 5 -19.12 3.83 -1.45
N GLU A 6 -19.60 2.91 -0.63
CA GLU A 6 -18.77 2.05 0.20
C GLU A 6 -17.77 1.25 -0.64
N LEU A 7 -18.25 0.54 -1.67
CA LEU A 7 -17.42 -0.28 -2.55
C LEU A 7 -16.35 0.56 -3.27
N ALA A 8 -16.74 1.73 -3.79
CA ALA A 8 -15.82 2.63 -4.46
C ALA A 8 -14.72 3.13 -3.51
N LEU A 9 -15.11 3.60 -2.31
CA LEU A 9 -14.17 4.09 -1.32
C LEU A 9 -13.25 2.98 -0.79
N LYS A 10 -13.77 1.78 -0.52
CA LYS A 10 -12.97 0.63 -0.12
C LYS A 10 -11.95 0.24 -1.18
N LYS A 11 -12.35 0.21 -2.46
CA LYS A 11 -11.45 -0.09 -3.57
C LYS A 11 -10.30 0.92 -3.63
N ILE A 12 -10.62 2.23 -3.67
CA ILE A 12 -9.59 3.28 -3.76
C ILE A 12 -8.65 3.23 -2.55
N THR A 13 -9.19 3.08 -1.34
CA THR A 13 -8.41 3.06 -0.10
C THR A 13 -7.54 1.81 0.01
N LYS A 14 -8.05 0.64 -0.39
CA LYS A 14 -7.27 -0.61 -0.46
C LYS A 14 -6.14 -0.49 -1.48
N ASP A 15 -6.42 0.04 -2.67
CA ASP A 15 -5.41 0.21 -3.70
C ASP A 15 -4.34 1.21 -3.29
N TYR A 16 -4.69 2.23 -2.48
CA TYR A 16 -3.74 3.18 -1.89
C TYR A 16 -2.87 2.52 -0.81
N LEU A 17 -3.46 1.72 0.09
CA LEU A 17 -2.70 0.94 1.08
C LEU A 17 -1.62 0.08 0.43
N ILE A 18 -1.98 -0.59 -0.67
CA ILE A 18 -1.04 -1.42 -1.43
C ILE A 18 0.09 -0.58 -2.04
N ASP A 19 -0.23 0.61 -2.57
CA ASP A 19 0.75 1.54 -3.13
C ASP A 19 1.76 2.00 -2.07
N CYS A 20 1.29 2.33 -0.86
CA CYS A 20 2.16 2.72 0.26
C CYS A 20 3.08 1.58 0.71
N ILE A 21 2.55 0.35 0.87
CA ILE A 21 3.38 -0.83 1.20
C ILE A 21 4.45 -1.07 0.13
N PHE A 22 4.13 -0.90 -1.16
CA PHE A 22 5.12 -1.02 -2.21
C PHE A 22 6.16 0.09 -2.21
N ASN A 23 5.76 1.31 -1.86
CA ASN A 23 6.70 2.40 -1.69
C ASN A 23 7.74 2.03 -0.61
N GLU A 24 7.29 1.54 0.55
CA GLU A 24 8.20 1.12 1.61
C GLU A 24 9.08 -0.06 1.20
N LEU A 25 8.53 -1.04 0.48
CA LEU A 25 9.33 -2.11 -0.12
C LEU A 25 10.42 -1.58 -1.04
N ASN A 26 10.10 -0.62 -1.91
CA ASN A 26 11.07 -0.01 -2.83
C ASN A 26 12.13 0.81 -2.10
N VAL A 27 11.76 1.48 -1.01
CA VAL A 27 12.70 2.21 -0.15
C VAL A 27 13.67 1.23 0.50
N VAL A 28 13.17 0.12 1.06
CA VAL A 28 14.00 -0.91 1.68
C VAL A 28 14.94 -1.53 0.64
N THR A 29 14.41 -2.02 -0.48
CA THR A 29 15.25 -2.66 -1.52
C THR A 29 16.28 -1.71 -2.10
N GLY A 30 15.90 -0.44 -2.31
CA GLY A 30 16.80 0.62 -2.76
C GLY A 30 17.98 0.86 -1.82
N ARG A 31 17.77 0.82 -0.49
CA ARG A 31 18.86 0.98 0.50
C ARG A 31 19.92 -0.13 0.41
N TYR A 32 19.52 -1.34 0.01
CA TYR A 32 20.42 -2.50 -0.11
C TYR A 32 20.86 -2.79 -1.56
N GLY A 33 20.50 -1.93 -2.51
CA GLY A 33 20.82 -2.13 -3.93
C GLY A 33 20.14 -3.35 -4.56
N ILE A 34 19.04 -3.84 -3.98
CA ILE A 34 18.35 -5.04 -4.45
C ILE A 34 17.43 -4.68 -5.62
N SER A 35 17.62 -5.38 -6.74
CA SER A 35 16.80 -5.21 -7.94
C SER A 35 15.52 -6.06 -7.91
N ASN A 36 14.49 -5.62 -8.64
CA ASN A 36 13.28 -6.41 -8.85
C ASN A 36 13.55 -7.78 -9.52
N ALA A 37 14.61 -7.86 -10.32
CA ALA A 37 15.02 -9.11 -10.97
C ALA A 37 15.55 -10.14 -9.96
N GLU A 38 16.34 -9.70 -8.99
CA GLU A 38 16.85 -10.56 -7.92
C GLU A 38 15.71 -11.07 -7.04
N ILE A 39 14.79 -10.18 -6.64
CA ILE A 39 13.60 -10.57 -5.88
C ILE A 39 12.79 -11.60 -6.66
N SER A 40 12.56 -11.36 -7.96
CA SER A 40 11.82 -12.28 -8.84
C SER A 40 12.46 -13.65 -8.91
N LYS A 41 13.79 -13.70 -9.08
CA LYS A 41 14.54 -14.95 -9.12
C LYS A 41 14.40 -15.72 -7.80
N THR A 42 14.54 -15.05 -6.66
CA THR A 42 14.46 -15.67 -5.34
C THR A 42 13.06 -16.23 -5.03
N ILE A 43 11.99 -15.55 -5.43
CA ILE A 43 10.61 -16.03 -5.24
C ILE A 43 10.13 -17.01 -6.31
N GLY A 44 10.95 -17.30 -7.33
CA GLY A 44 10.60 -18.17 -8.45
C GLY A 44 9.58 -17.56 -9.41
N TRP A 45 9.60 -16.24 -9.61
CA TRP A 45 8.81 -15.55 -10.62
C TRP A 45 9.65 -15.22 -11.85
N ASP A 46 8.98 -15.11 -13.00
CA ASP A 46 9.57 -14.46 -14.16
C ASP A 46 10.00 -13.01 -13.80
N PRO A 47 11.17 -12.51 -14.23
CA PRO A 47 11.63 -11.14 -13.98
C PRO A 47 10.61 -10.04 -14.38
N SER A 48 9.80 -10.29 -15.40
CA SER A 48 8.70 -9.40 -15.81
C SER A 48 7.49 -9.48 -14.86
N GLY A 49 7.36 -10.57 -14.12
CA GLY A 49 6.25 -10.87 -13.20
C GLY A 49 6.19 -9.97 -11.97
N PHE A 50 7.33 -9.48 -11.47
CA PHE A 50 7.33 -8.54 -10.34
C PHE A 50 6.73 -7.20 -10.73
N ASN A 51 7.20 -6.61 -11.84
CA ASN A 51 6.67 -5.33 -12.34
C ASN A 51 5.20 -5.47 -12.78
N GLN A 52 4.82 -6.58 -13.41
CA GLN A 52 3.42 -6.81 -13.79
C GLN A 52 2.51 -6.95 -12.58
N LYS A 53 2.92 -7.64 -11.51
CA LYS A 53 2.11 -7.79 -10.30
C LYS A 53 2.07 -6.52 -9.46
N ASN A 54 3.17 -5.77 -9.41
CA ASN A 54 3.23 -4.43 -8.81
C ASN A 54 2.30 -3.46 -9.56
N ASN A 55 2.23 -3.52 -10.89
CA ASN A 55 1.32 -2.65 -11.65
C ASN A 55 -0.15 -3.09 -11.60
N ARG A 56 -0.43 -4.36 -11.27
CA ARG A 56 -1.78 -4.95 -11.28
C ARG A 56 -2.42 -5.08 -9.90
N ASN A 57 -1.93 -4.38 -8.86
CA ASN A 57 -2.36 -4.25 -7.43
C ASN A 57 -3.62 -4.98 -6.90
N VAL A 58 -4.65 -5.16 -7.72
CA VAL A 58 -5.93 -5.83 -7.46
C VAL A 58 -5.80 -7.28 -6.91
N ASP A 59 -4.71 -8.01 -7.21
CA ASP A 59 -4.55 -9.45 -6.89
C ASP A 59 -3.42 -9.80 -5.90
N LEU A 60 -2.85 -8.82 -5.21
CA LEU A 60 -1.77 -9.09 -4.26
C LEU A 60 -2.32 -9.58 -2.92
N ARG A 61 -2.18 -10.89 -2.71
CA ARG A 61 -2.49 -11.55 -1.44
C ARG A 61 -1.42 -11.21 -0.41
N ILE A 62 -1.77 -11.22 0.88
CA ILE A 62 -0.82 -11.08 1.98
C ILE A 62 0.36 -12.07 1.88
N THR A 63 0.10 -13.28 1.38
CA THR A 63 1.13 -14.29 1.13
C THR A 63 2.16 -13.84 0.10
N THR A 64 1.78 -13.00 -0.85
CA THR A 64 2.70 -12.42 -1.82
C THR A 64 3.64 -11.42 -1.16
N PHE A 65 3.13 -10.52 -0.32
CA PHE A 65 3.96 -9.57 0.44
C PHE A 65 4.93 -10.30 1.37
N ILE A 66 4.46 -11.34 2.07
CA ILE A 66 5.32 -12.17 2.93
C ILE A 66 6.44 -12.82 2.12
N LYS A 67 6.16 -13.38 0.94
CA LYS A 67 7.18 -13.98 0.07
C LYS A 67 8.23 -12.96 -0.38
N ILE A 68 7.80 -11.76 -0.78
CA ILE A 68 8.71 -10.69 -1.18
C ILE A 68 9.60 -10.29 0.01
N PHE A 69 9.02 -10.08 1.19
CA PHE A 69 9.77 -9.73 2.39
C PHE A 69 10.81 -10.80 2.77
N VAL A 70 10.42 -12.08 2.77
CA VAL A 70 11.34 -13.20 3.06
C VAL A 70 12.47 -13.25 2.03
N ALA A 71 12.17 -13.03 0.74
CA ALA A 71 13.19 -13.00 -0.31
C ALA A 71 14.18 -11.85 -0.10
N ILE A 72 13.72 -10.66 0.27
CA ILE A 72 14.60 -9.52 0.59
C ILE A 72 15.54 -9.89 1.74
N LYS A 73 15.02 -10.48 2.83
CA LYS A 73 15.86 -10.94 3.95
C LYS A 73 16.93 -11.94 3.52
N GLN A 74 16.58 -12.87 2.65
CA GLN A 74 17.51 -13.86 2.14
C GLN A 74 18.60 -13.22 1.28
N ILE A 75 18.23 -12.29 0.39
CA ILE A 75 19.19 -11.58 -0.48
C ILE A 75 20.16 -10.74 0.36
N ILE A 76 19.66 -10.00 1.37
CA ILE A 76 20.52 -9.23 2.29
C ILE A 76 21.52 -10.16 2.97
N ALA A 77 21.06 -11.28 3.54
CA ALA A 77 21.95 -12.23 4.20
C ALA A 77 23.00 -12.82 3.24
N THR A 78 22.65 -13.06 1.98
CA THR A 78 23.61 -13.48 0.94
C THR A 78 24.65 -12.40 0.64
N HIS A 79 24.24 -11.14 0.46
CA HIS A 79 25.18 -10.05 0.21
C HIS A 79 26.12 -9.82 1.40
N GLU A 80 25.60 -9.88 2.63
CA GLU A 80 26.42 -9.78 3.84
C GLU A 80 27.46 -10.90 3.92
N ALA A 81 27.07 -12.13 3.58
CA ALA A 81 27.97 -13.27 3.51
C ALA A 81 29.08 -13.08 2.46
N GLU A 82 28.72 -12.56 1.28
CA GLU A 82 29.69 -12.25 0.21
C GLU A 82 30.66 -11.13 0.59
N TRP A 83 30.26 -10.23 1.48
CA TRP A 83 31.11 -9.16 2.01
C TRP A 83 31.90 -9.55 3.25
N GLY A 84 31.72 -10.78 3.76
CA GLY A 84 32.38 -11.24 4.99
C GLY A 84 31.88 -10.51 6.24
N LEU A 85 30.62 -10.05 6.24
CA LEU A 85 29.99 -9.35 7.37
C LEU A 85 29.21 -10.30 8.30
N ASP A 86 29.35 -11.60 8.09
CA ASP A 86 28.65 -12.71 8.75
C ASP A 86 28.77 -12.62 10.29
N ASP A 87 29.93 -12.15 10.76
CA ASP A 87 30.29 -12.04 12.17
C ASP A 87 29.73 -10.77 12.86
N PHE A 88 29.22 -9.80 12.10
CA PHE A 88 28.65 -8.56 12.64
C PHE A 88 27.18 -8.71 13.08
N GLY A 89 26.61 -9.90 12.86
CA GLY A 89 25.21 -10.21 13.12
C GLY A 89 24.29 -9.79 11.96
N PRO A 90 23.14 -10.47 11.79
CA PRO A 90 22.29 -10.26 10.63
C PRO A 90 21.59 -8.90 10.69
N THR A 91 21.59 -8.18 9.57
CA THR A 91 20.75 -6.99 9.39
C THR A 91 19.29 -7.31 9.73
N GLN A 92 18.73 -6.54 10.66
CA GLN A 92 17.36 -6.69 11.13
C GLN A 92 16.43 -5.77 10.35
N ILE A 93 16.00 -6.20 9.16
CA ILE A 93 14.76 -5.64 8.59
C ILE A 93 13.56 -6.31 9.25
N GLY A 94 12.68 -5.49 9.82
CA GLY A 94 11.46 -5.87 10.49
C GLY A 94 10.23 -5.63 9.62
N LEU A 95 9.10 -6.22 10.01
CA LEU A 95 7.81 -5.91 9.38
C LEU A 95 7.41 -4.45 9.55
N ASN A 96 7.88 -3.81 10.63
CA ASN A 96 7.63 -2.38 10.90
C ASN A 96 8.34 -1.45 9.90
N ASP A 97 9.32 -1.96 9.14
CA ASP A 97 9.91 -1.22 8.02
C ASP A 97 9.03 -1.25 6.77
N LEU A 98 7.99 -2.11 6.75
CA LEU A 98 7.02 -2.24 5.65
C LEU A 98 5.62 -1.75 6.02
N ILE A 99 5.29 -1.77 7.32
CA ILE A 99 4.01 -1.34 7.87
C ILE A 99 4.32 -0.24 8.88
N THR A 100 4.27 1.00 8.40
CA THR A 100 4.47 2.21 9.18
C THR A 100 3.14 2.68 9.77
N GLN A 101 3.17 3.80 10.50
CA GLN A 101 1.95 4.44 10.99
C GLN A 101 0.99 4.81 9.85
N GLN A 102 1.51 5.15 8.66
CA GLN A 102 0.67 5.49 7.51
C GLN A 102 -0.20 4.31 7.08
N GLU A 103 0.35 3.10 6.98
CA GLU A 103 -0.41 1.88 6.64
C GLU A 103 -1.48 1.58 7.69
N ILE A 104 -1.15 1.79 8.97
CA ILE A 104 -2.07 1.60 10.09
C ILE A 104 -3.24 2.59 9.99
N ASP A 105 -2.96 3.87 9.71
CA ASP A 105 -3.97 4.91 9.58
C ASP A 105 -4.91 4.66 8.38
N ILE A 106 -4.36 4.20 7.26
CA ILE A 106 -5.15 3.80 6.08
C ILE A 106 -6.01 2.56 6.40
N GLY A 107 -5.47 1.60 7.17
CA GLY A 107 -6.23 0.47 7.70
C GLY A 107 -7.39 0.90 8.60
N GLY A 108 -7.16 1.89 9.47
CA GLY A 108 -8.19 2.53 10.27
C GLY A 108 -9.28 3.17 9.41
N LEU A 109 -8.90 3.89 8.35
CA LEU A 109 -9.84 4.47 7.40
C LEU A 109 -10.70 3.41 6.68
N LEU A 110 -10.13 2.26 6.32
CA LEU A 110 -10.89 1.13 5.73
C LEU A 110 -11.97 0.58 6.68
N LEU A 111 -11.63 0.45 7.96
CA LEU A 111 -12.60 0.04 8.99
C LEU A 111 -13.68 1.12 9.18
N HIS A 112 -13.28 2.39 9.19
CA HIS A 112 -14.20 3.53 9.29
C HIS A 112 -15.19 3.60 8.13
N ILE A 113 -14.76 3.34 6.89
CA ILE A 113 -15.66 3.24 5.73
C ILE A 113 -16.73 2.17 5.96
N SER A 114 -16.32 0.99 6.45
CA SER A 114 -17.26 -0.10 6.75
C SER A 114 -18.25 0.28 7.85
N ALA A 115 -17.76 0.87 8.94
CA ALA A 115 -18.60 1.31 10.05
C ALA A 115 -19.61 2.38 9.61
N ALA A 116 -19.20 3.31 8.73
CA ALA A 116 -20.08 4.34 8.21
C ALA A 116 -21.16 3.79 7.25
N ALA A 117 -20.82 2.78 6.44
CA ALA A 117 -21.78 2.11 5.58
C ALA A 117 -22.82 1.32 6.38
N GLU A 118 -22.41 0.70 7.49
CA GLU A 118 -23.28 0.00 8.44
C GLU A 118 -24.07 0.95 9.36
N GLY A 119 -23.90 2.27 9.23
CA GLY A 119 -24.60 3.27 10.05
C GLY A 119 -24.12 3.36 11.50
N LYS A 120 -22.96 2.77 11.82
CA LYS A 120 -22.37 2.79 13.17
C LYS A 120 -21.70 4.11 13.52
N CYS A 121 -21.29 4.88 12.51
CA CYS A 121 -20.68 6.20 12.68
C CYS A 121 -20.95 7.10 11.46
N GLU A 122 -20.66 8.38 11.61
CA GLU A 122 -20.63 9.31 10.47
C GLU A 122 -19.29 9.20 9.76
N PHE A 123 -19.31 9.12 8.42
CA PHE A 123 -18.09 9.03 7.64
C PHE A 123 -17.23 10.29 7.80
N LEU A 124 -15.92 10.11 7.91
CA LEU A 124 -14.92 11.16 8.16
C LEU A 124 -15.17 12.01 9.42
N LYS A 125 -15.85 11.45 10.42
CA LYS A 125 -15.87 12.01 11.78
C LYS A 125 -14.55 11.68 12.51
N GLY A 126 -13.66 12.66 12.63
CA GLY A 126 -12.35 12.53 13.30
C GLY A 126 -11.21 13.10 12.45
N THR A 127 -10.30 13.86 13.07
CA THR A 127 -9.20 14.56 12.39
C THR A 127 -8.25 13.61 11.68
N GLU A 128 -8.00 12.44 12.27
CA GLU A 128 -7.13 11.39 11.75
C GLU A 128 -7.67 10.79 10.45
N TYR A 129 -8.98 10.50 10.37
CA TYR A 129 -9.59 9.96 9.15
C TYR A 129 -9.66 11.00 8.04
N VAL A 130 -9.95 12.26 8.38
CA VAL A 130 -9.94 13.38 7.44
C VAL A 130 -8.55 13.54 6.83
N GLN A 131 -7.51 13.61 7.65
CA GLN A 131 -6.15 13.81 7.16
C GLN A 131 -5.70 12.66 6.24
N THR A 132 -5.91 11.41 6.65
CA THR A 132 -5.59 10.24 5.83
C THR A 132 -6.34 10.26 4.49
N TYR A 133 -7.63 10.61 4.51
CA TYR A 133 -8.45 10.70 3.31
C TYR A 133 -7.97 11.80 2.34
N LEU A 134 -7.58 12.96 2.88
CA LEU A 134 -7.05 14.07 2.09
C LEU A 134 -5.71 13.74 1.45
N ASN A 135 -4.84 12.99 2.16
CA ASN A 135 -3.53 12.56 1.68
C ASN A 135 -3.62 11.61 0.47
N MET A 136 -4.76 10.95 0.26
CA MET A 136 -5.00 10.08 -0.91
C MET A 136 -5.13 10.83 -2.24
N LYS A 137 -5.29 12.16 -2.23
CA LYS A 137 -5.60 12.95 -3.44
C LYS A 137 -4.60 12.73 -4.59
N PRO A 138 -3.27 12.80 -4.39
CA PRO A 138 -2.32 12.60 -5.48
C PRO A 138 -2.48 11.21 -6.13
N PHE A 139 -2.67 10.18 -5.31
CA PHE A 139 -2.90 8.81 -5.76
C PHE A 139 -4.18 8.70 -6.61
N VAL A 140 -5.29 9.30 -6.17
CA VAL A 140 -6.54 9.29 -6.95
C VAL A 140 -6.40 10.04 -8.27
N LEU A 141 -5.69 11.17 -8.29
CA LEU A 141 -5.45 11.94 -9.52
C LEU A 141 -4.62 11.15 -10.54
N ILE A 142 -3.56 10.48 -10.10
CA ILE A 142 -2.76 9.59 -10.94
C ILE A 142 -3.60 8.41 -11.42
N GLY A 143 -4.38 7.80 -10.52
CA GLY A 143 -5.29 6.70 -10.85
C GLY A 143 -6.32 7.08 -11.91
N LYS A 144 -6.92 8.28 -11.81
CA LYS A 144 -7.82 8.83 -12.84
C LYS A 144 -7.10 8.98 -14.18
N LYS A 145 -5.93 9.60 -14.20
CA LYS A 145 -5.13 9.81 -15.43
C LYS A 145 -4.80 8.49 -16.12
N ASN A 146 -4.58 7.44 -15.35
CA ASN A 146 -4.21 6.11 -15.84
C ASN A 146 -5.42 5.18 -16.05
N ASN A 147 -6.66 5.69 -16.01
CA ASN A 147 -7.89 4.90 -16.13
C ASN A 147 -8.01 3.72 -15.14
N LYS A 148 -7.38 3.84 -13.96
CA LYS A 148 -7.45 2.83 -12.89
C LYS A 148 -8.81 2.83 -12.19
N PHE A 149 -9.42 4.00 -12.07
CA PHE A 149 -10.72 4.20 -11.45
C PHE A 149 -11.72 4.69 -12.49
N SER A 150 -12.94 4.17 -12.44
CA SER A 150 -14.05 4.67 -13.24
C SER A 150 -14.43 6.09 -12.80
N GLU A 151 -15.06 6.84 -13.71
CA GLU A 151 -15.52 8.20 -13.41
C GLU A 151 -16.45 8.23 -12.19
N ARG A 152 -17.36 7.26 -12.08
CA ARG A 152 -18.27 7.13 -10.93
C ARG A 152 -17.53 6.90 -9.61
N GLU A 153 -16.46 6.10 -9.61
CA GLU A 153 -15.63 5.88 -8.41
C GLU A 153 -14.90 7.17 -8.00
N VAL A 154 -14.38 7.92 -8.98
CA VAL A 154 -13.72 9.21 -8.74
C VAL A 154 -14.72 10.24 -8.21
N ASP A 155 -15.94 10.28 -8.73
CA ASP A 155 -16.98 11.22 -8.27
C ASP A 155 -17.36 10.97 -6.80
N VAL A 156 -17.44 9.70 -6.39
CA VAL A 156 -17.62 9.34 -4.97
C VAL A 156 -16.46 9.88 -4.14
N TYR A 157 -15.21 9.67 -4.58
CA TYR A 157 -14.06 10.20 -3.85
C TYR A 157 -14.13 11.73 -3.71
N VAL A 158 -14.40 12.44 -4.81
CA VAL A 158 -14.49 13.91 -4.87
C VAL A 158 -15.62 14.45 -4.00
N LYS A 159 -16.78 13.79 -3.98
CA LYS A 159 -17.91 14.15 -3.11
C LYS A 159 -17.46 14.25 -1.66
N TYR A 160 -16.85 13.18 -1.12
CA TYR A 160 -16.40 13.15 0.26
C TYR A 160 -15.13 13.98 0.51
N TYR A 161 -14.28 14.15 -0.50
CA TYR A 161 -13.12 15.05 -0.42
C TYR A 161 -13.54 16.49 -0.16
N LYS A 162 -14.58 16.98 -0.86
CA LYS A 162 -15.11 18.33 -0.63
C LYS A 162 -15.67 18.51 0.78
N ILE A 163 -16.33 17.49 1.31
CA ILE A 163 -16.83 17.47 2.69
C ILE A 163 -15.65 17.53 3.66
N ALA A 164 -14.64 16.68 3.46
CA ALA A 164 -13.44 16.60 4.29
C ALA A 164 -12.69 17.94 4.37
N VAL A 165 -12.53 18.64 3.24
CA VAL A 165 -11.90 19.97 3.19
C VAL A 165 -12.74 21.03 3.90
N ALA A 166 -14.06 20.94 3.86
CA ALA A 166 -14.94 21.90 4.54
C ALA A 166 -14.99 21.70 6.06
N THR A 167 -14.63 20.51 6.55
CA THR A 167 -14.64 20.15 7.98
C THR A 167 -13.28 20.22 8.66
N ASN A 168 -12.20 20.46 7.90
CA ASN A 168 -10.82 20.60 8.37
C ASN A 168 -10.44 22.08 8.45
#